data_AF-R9KCW2-F1
#
_entry.id   AF-R9KCW2-F1
#
_cell.length_a   1.000
_cell.length_b   1.000
_cell.length_c   1.000
_cell.angle_alpha   90.00
_cell.angle_beta   90.00
_cell.angle_gamma   90.00
#
_symmetry.space_group_name_H-M   'P 1'
#
loop_
_entity.id
_entity.type
_entity.pdbx_description
1 polymer ?
#
loop_
_entity_poly.entity_id
_entity_poly.type
_entity_poly.pdbx_seq_one_letter_code
_entity_poly.pdbx_strand_id
1 'polypeptide(L)'
;MASREELLAGIRPGMRLTKGFIRSIYSNEISCPGFAEQAIAALEQAGCSRARQYYNDWVTEYEAAYKAEIRPVAHWYRLECEKRWKKKQEEGEEKRKQKETEHLQQMSNKGLIVLLENLTGAN
;
A
#
# COMPACT_ATOMS: atom_id res chain seq x y z
N MET A 1 13.90 -14.45 -16.43
CA MET A 1 14.54 -13.10 -16.42
C MET A 1 16.03 -13.32 -16.45
N ALA A 2 16.80 -12.47 -17.14
CA ALA A 2 18.26 -12.57 -17.09
C ALA A 2 18.72 -12.32 -15.65
N SER A 3 19.72 -13.06 -15.18
CA SER A 3 20.34 -12.77 -13.89
C SER A 3 21.00 -11.38 -13.94
N ARG A 4 21.26 -10.78 -12.76
CA ARG A 4 21.93 -9.47 -12.67
C ARG A 4 23.31 -9.52 -13.33
N GLU A 5 23.99 -10.63 -13.15
CA GLU A 5 25.31 -10.93 -13.71
C GLU A 5 25.24 -11.05 -15.24
N GLU A 6 24.25 -11.77 -15.77
CA GLU A 6 23.99 -11.86 -17.21
C GLU A 6 23.65 -10.50 -17.83
N LEU A 7 22.89 -9.67 -17.12
CA LEU A 7 22.49 -8.35 -17.59
C LEU A 7 23.72 -7.42 -17.71
N LEU A 8 24.60 -7.44 -16.71
CA LEU A 8 25.85 -6.67 -16.73
C LEU A 8 26.83 -7.22 -17.79
N ALA A 9 26.97 -8.53 -17.92
CA ALA A 9 27.81 -9.16 -18.94
C ALA A 9 27.30 -8.89 -20.38
N GLY A 10 26.01 -8.58 -20.53
CA GLY A 10 25.40 -8.17 -21.80
C GLY A 10 25.78 -6.76 -22.23
N ILE A 11 26.38 -5.94 -21.37
CA ILE A 11 26.78 -4.56 -21.68
C ILE A 11 28.04 -4.59 -22.55
N ARG A 12 27.93 -4.07 -23.77
CA ARG A 12 29.03 -4.03 -24.74
C ARG A 12 29.16 -2.64 -25.37
N PRO A 13 30.37 -2.21 -25.75
CA PRO A 13 30.56 -0.95 -26.46
C PRO A 13 29.68 -0.86 -27.71
N GLY A 14 29.01 0.28 -27.90
CA GLY A 14 28.15 0.52 -29.07
C GLY A 14 26.85 -0.29 -29.11
N MET A 15 26.45 -0.95 -28.01
CA MET A 15 25.14 -1.61 -27.94
C MET A 15 23.99 -0.62 -28.08
N ARG A 16 22.87 -1.07 -28.65
CA ARG A 16 21.63 -0.29 -28.66
C ARG A 16 20.89 -0.46 -27.35
N LEU A 17 20.64 0.65 -26.65
CA LEU A 17 19.78 0.65 -25.47
C LEU A 17 18.31 0.49 -25.91
N THR A 18 17.67 -0.61 -25.51
CA THR A 18 16.26 -0.88 -25.82
C THR A 18 15.38 -0.65 -24.59
N LYS A 19 14.10 -0.34 -24.80
CA LYS A 19 13.11 -0.26 -23.71
C LYS A 19 13.06 -1.55 -22.89
N GLY A 20 13.21 -2.71 -23.54
CA GLY A 20 13.27 -4.01 -22.87
C GLY A 20 14.47 -4.14 -21.92
N PHE A 21 15.63 -3.62 -22.31
CA PHE A 21 16.82 -3.61 -21.46
C PHE A 21 16.64 -2.70 -20.24
N ILE A 22 16.13 -1.49 -20.44
CA ILE A 22 15.81 -0.54 -19.36
C ILE A 22 14.82 -1.16 -18.36
N ARG A 23 13.75 -1.81 -18.86
CA ARG A 23 12.78 -2.51 -18.03
C ARG A 23 13.43 -3.62 -17.18
N SER A 24 14.38 -4.36 -17.75
CA SER A 24 15.13 -5.39 -17.00
C SER A 24 16.00 -4.78 -15.91
N ILE A 25 16.63 -3.62 -16.14
CA ILE A 25 17.37 -2.88 -15.11
C ILE A 25 16.42 -2.49 -13.98
N TYR A 26 15.29 -1.85 -14.30
CA TYR A 26 14.30 -1.42 -13.30
C TYR A 26 13.72 -2.59 -12.50
N SER A 27 13.45 -3.72 -13.17
CA SER A 27 12.94 -4.93 -12.50
C SER A 27 13.93 -5.48 -11.46
N ASN A 28 15.24 -5.42 -11.76
CA ASN A 28 16.27 -5.83 -10.81
C ASN A 28 16.45 -4.81 -9.68
N GLU A 29 16.32 -3.50 -9.96
CA GLU A 29 16.35 -2.44 -8.94
C GLU A 29 15.27 -2.64 -7.87
N ILE A 30 14.05 -3.04 -8.27
CA ILE A 30 12.95 -3.33 -7.33
C ILE A 30 13.34 -4.43 -6.33
N SER A 31 14.03 -5.48 -6.79
CA SER A 31 14.46 -6.60 -5.95
C SER A 31 15.80 -6.38 -5.24
N CYS A 32 16.62 -5.45 -5.75
CA CYS A 32 17.98 -5.20 -5.31
C CYS A 32 18.31 -3.70 -5.51
N PRO A 33 18.03 -2.87 -4.48
CA PRO A 33 18.32 -1.45 -4.53
C PRO A 33 19.79 -1.16 -4.85
N GLY A 34 20.04 -0.20 -5.73
CA GLY A 34 21.37 0.20 -6.18
C GLY A 34 21.89 -0.54 -7.42
N PHE A 35 21.17 -1.54 -7.93
CA PHE A 35 21.54 -2.24 -9.16
C PHE A 35 21.43 -1.33 -10.40
N ALA A 36 20.42 -0.47 -10.46
CA ALA A 36 20.25 0.47 -11.57
C ALA A 36 21.45 1.40 -11.72
N GLU A 37 21.97 1.92 -10.61
CA GLU A 37 23.17 2.77 -10.61
C GLU A 37 24.39 2.01 -11.16
N GLN A 38 24.58 0.76 -10.75
CA GLN A 38 25.65 -0.09 -11.26
C GLN A 38 25.51 -0.34 -12.78
N ALA A 39 24.31 -0.68 -13.24
CA ALA A 39 24.04 -0.95 -14.65
C ALA A 39 24.18 0.32 -15.52
N ILE A 40 23.72 1.46 -15.03
CA ILE A 40 23.86 2.76 -15.70
C ILE A 40 25.34 3.14 -15.81
N ALA A 41 26.13 3.00 -14.74
CA ALA A 41 27.56 3.28 -14.78
C ALA A 41 28.29 2.40 -15.80
N ALA A 42 27.96 1.11 -15.86
CA ALA A 42 28.52 0.20 -16.87
C ALA A 42 28.12 0.59 -18.31
N LEU A 43 26.87 1.02 -18.52
CA LEU A 43 26.40 1.52 -19.81
C LEU A 43 27.14 2.80 -20.24
N GLU A 44 27.34 3.74 -19.32
CA GLU A 44 28.06 4.99 -19.57
C GLU A 44 29.53 4.70 -19.94
N GLN A 45 30.19 3.78 -19.23
CA GLN A 45 31.55 3.30 -19.55
C GLN A 45 31.63 2.60 -20.91
N ALA A 46 30.56 1.91 -21.32
CA ALA A 46 30.44 1.30 -22.65
C ALA A 46 30.08 2.32 -23.76
N GLY A 47 30.03 3.61 -23.46
CA GLY A 47 29.79 4.68 -24.44
C GLY A 47 28.32 5.09 -24.59
N CYS A 48 27.40 4.56 -23.78
CA CYS A 48 26.01 5.02 -23.73
C CYS A 48 25.89 6.26 -22.83
N SER A 49 26.42 7.41 -23.28
CA SER A 49 26.51 8.65 -22.49
C SER A 49 25.16 9.21 -21.99
N ARG A 50 24.04 8.80 -22.59
CA ARG A 50 22.68 9.20 -22.18
C ARG A 50 21.91 8.10 -21.44
N ALA A 51 22.57 7.02 -20.99
CA ALA A 51 21.92 5.88 -20.35
C ALA A 51 21.07 6.29 -19.14
N ARG A 52 21.61 7.16 -18.27
CA ARG A 52 20.88 7.70 -17.11
C ARG A 52 19.61 8.44 -17.50
N GLN A 53 19.70 9.31 -18.51
CA GLN A 53 18.54 10.06 -18.98
C GLN A 53 17.45 9.12 -19.50
N TYR A 54 17.79 8.17 -20.37
CA TYR A 54 16.82 7.22 -20.90
C TYR A 54 16.19 6.34 -19.82
N TYR A 55 16.96 5.93 -18.83
CA TYR A 55 16.44 5.18 -17.69
C TYR A 55 15.44 6.01 -16.89
N ASN A 56 15.80 7.25 -16.52
CA ASN A 56 14.96 8.13 -15.72
C ASN A 56 13.66 8.50 -16.45
N ASP A 57 13.73 8.83 -17.74
CA ASP A 57 12.56 9.18 -18.55
C ASP A 57 11.58 7.99 -18.60
N TRP A 58 12.11 6.78 -18.83
CA TRP A 58 11.29 5.57 -18.88
C TRP A 58 10.68 5.22 -17.52
N VAL A 59 11.45 5.29 -16.43
CA VAL A 59 10.96 5.01 -15.07
C VAL A 59 9.88 6.01 -14.67
N THR A 60 10.08 7.29 -14.99
CA THR A 60 9.10 8.35 -14.70
C THR A 60 7.79 8.09 -15.43
N GLU A 61 7.84 7.76 -16.73
CA GLU A 61 6.66 7.42 -17.53
C GLU A 61 5.95 6.17 -16.96
N TYR A 62 6.70 5.11 -16.69
CA TYR A 62 6.16 3.85 -16.16
C TYR A 62 5.51 4.03 -14.79
N GLU A 63 6.18 4.69 -13.85
CA GLU A 63 5.64 4.90 -12.51
C GLU A 63 4.44 5.84 -12.50
N ALA A 64 4.42 6.86 -13.37
CA ALA A 64 3.26 7.73 -13.51
C ALA A 64 2.04 6.95 -14.00
N ALA A 65 2.22 6.12 -15.04
CA ALA A 65 1.15 5.24 -15.56
C ALA A 65 0.67 4.25 -14.49
N TYR A 66 1.59 3.53 -13.83
CA TYR A 66 1.27 2.58 -12.78
C TYR A 66 0.53 3.24 -11.60
N LYS A 67 0.99 4.42 -11.15
CA LYS A 67 0.32 5.19 -10.09
C LYS A 67 -1.09 5.62 -10.50
N ALA A 68 -1.28 6.04 -11.74
CA ALA A 68 -2.59 6.41 -12.26
C ALA A 68 -3.56 5.21 -12.28
N GLU A 69 -3.07 4.03 -12.68
CA GLU A 69 -3.86 2.79 -12.72
C GLU A 69 -4.23 2.28 -11.32
N ILE A 70 -3.28 2.27 -10.37
CA ILE A 70 -3.52 1.70 -9.04
C ILE A 70 -4.32 2.62 -8.12
N ARG A 71 -4.28 3.95 -8.34
CA ARG A 71 -4.97 4.95 -7.52
C ARG A 71 -6.47 4.70 -7.34
N PRO A 72 -7.29 4.45 -8.39
CA PRO A 72 -8.72 4.16 -8.21
C PRO A 72 -8.95 2.86 -7.43
N VAL A 73 -8.12 1.83 -7.62
CA VAL A 73 -8.22 0.56 -6.91
C VAL A 73 -7.94 0.76 -5.42
N ALA A 74 -6.87 1.47 -5.08
CA ALA A 74 -6.53 1.81 -3.70
C ALA A 74 -7.63 2.66 -3.04
N HIS A 75 -8.19 3.62 -3.77
CA HIS A 75 -9.30 4.44 -3.30
C HIS A 75 -10.55 3.60 -2.98
N TRP A 76 -10.95 2.72 -3.90
CA TRP A 76 -12.07 1.80 -3.69
C TRP A 76 -11.83 0.89 -2.48
N TYR A 77 -10.64 0.29 -2.38
CA TYR A 77 -10.30 -0.61 -1.27
C TYR A 77 -10.37 0.09 0.08
N ARG A 78 -9.88 1.34 0.18
CA ARG A 78 -10.01 2.16 1.39
C ARG A 78 -11.47 2.35 1.79
N LEU A 79 -12.34 2.70 0.84
CA LEU A 79 -13.77 2.89 1.10
C LEU A 79 -14.45 1.60 1.57
N GLU A 80 -14.10 0.45 1.00
CA GLU A 80 -14.61 -0.83 1.45
C GLU A 80 -14.18 -1.17 2.88
N CYS A 81 -12.93 -0.85 3.25
CA CYS A 81 -12.46 -0.98 4.63
C CYS A 81 -13.26 -0.08 5.58
N GLU A 82 -13.52 1.18 5.21
CA GLU A 82 -14.31 2.11 6.02
C GLU A 82 -15.76 1.64 6.21
N LYS A 83 -16.41 1.12 5.17
CA LYS A 83 -17.75 0.52 5.28
C LYS A 83 -17.77 -0.64 6.26
N ARG A 84 -16.80 -1.57 6.15
CA ARG A 84 -16.68 -2.70 7.07
C ARG A 84 -16.43 -2.25 8.50
N TRP A 85 -15.63 -1.21 8.68
CA TRP A 85 -15.37 -0.64 10.00
C TRP A 85 -16.62 -0.05 10.64
N LYS A 86 -17.38 0.78 9.89
CA LYS A 86 -18.64 1.36 10.37
C LYS A 86 -19.65 0.28 10.77
N LYS A 87 -19.82 -0.75 9.93
CA LYS A 87 -20.70 -1.89 10.25
C LYS A 87 -20.31 -2.58 11.56
N LYS A 88 -19.01 -2.80 11.79
CA LYS A 88 -18.53 -3.38 13.06
C LYS A 88 -18.80 -2.48 14.26
N GLN A 89 -18.74 -1.16 14.08
CA GLN A 89 -19.06 -0.23 15.16
C GLN A 89 -20.55 -0.28 15.50
N GLU A 90 -21.42 -0.22 14.50
CA GLU A 90 -22.87 -0.31 14.67
C GLU A 90 -23.28 -1.63 15.34
N GLU A 91 -22.78 -2.77 14.85
CA GLU A 91 -23.02 -4.08 15.48
C GLU A 91 -22.48 -4.14 16.93
N GLY A 92 -21.35 -3.48 17.19
CA GLY A 92 -20.76 -3.39 18.52
C GLY A 92 -21.58 -2.54 19.48
N GLU A 93 -22.19 -1.46 19.02
CA GLU A 93 -23.11 -0.63 19.79
C GLU A 93 -24.44 -1.34 20.04
N GLU A 94 -24.99 -2.00 19.02
CA GLU A 94 -26.23 -2.76 19.15
C GLU A 94 -26.09 -3.89 20.19
N LYS A 95 -24.97 -4.62 20.16
CA LYS A 95 -24.65 -5.63 21.19
C LYS A 95 -24.50 -5.04 22.59
N ARG A 96 -23.96 -3.83 22.72
CA ARG A 96 -23.87 -3.15 24.03
C ARG A 96 -25.25 -2.81 24.56
N LYS A 97 -26.11 -2.21 23.71
CA LYS A 97 -27.50 -1.90 24.06
C LYS A 97 -28.28 -3.15 24.45
N GLN A 98 -28.16 -4.23 23.69
CA GLN A 98 -28.81 -5.51 24.01
C GLN A 98 -28.37 -6.04 25.39
N LYS A 99 -27.06 -6.11 25.65
CA LYS A 99 -26.55 -6.55 26.96
C LYS A 99 -27.02 -5.66 28.10
N GLU A 100 -27.08 -4.35 27.89
CA GLU A 100 -27.58 -3.40 28.88
C GLU A 100 -29.08 -3.64 29.16
N THR A 101 -29.89 -3.85 28.11
CA THR A 101 -31.31 -4.19 28.29
C THR A 101 -31.52 -5.54 28.99
N GLU A 102 -30.75 -6.56 28.64
CA GLU A 102 -30.82 -7.88 29.30
C GLU A 102 -30.42 -7.77 30.78
N HIS A 103 -29.35 -7.03 31.07
CA HIS A 103 -28.91 -6.77 32.44
C HIS A 103 -30.01 -6.07 33.25
N LEU A 104 -30.62 -5.02 32.70
CA LEU A 104 -31.72 -4.31 33.35
C LEU A 104 -32.95 -5.19 33.57
N GLN A 105 -33.29 -6.08 32.62
CA GLN A 105 -34.39 -7.03 32.77
C GLN A 105 -34.13 -8.08 33.86
N GLN A 106 -32.87 -8.43 34.11
CA GLN A 106 -32.47 -9.38 35.14
C GLN A 106 -32.32 -8.74 36.54
N MET A 107 -32.22 -7.41 36.62
CA MET A 107 -32.12 -6.71 37.90
C MET A 107 -33.44 -6.76 38.68
N SER A 108 -33.32 -6.92 40.00
CA SER A 108 -34.46 -6.78 40.92
C SER A 108 -34.95 -5.34 40.97
N ASN A 109 -36.25 -5.14 41.21
CA ASN A 109 -36.88 -3.82 41.32
C ASN A 109 -36.16 -2.85 42.28
N LYS A 110 -35.66 -3.37 43.42
CA LYS A 110 -34.87 -2.54 44.37
C LYS A 110 -33.55 -2.07 43.76
N GLY A 111 -32.89 -2.92 42.96
CA GLY A 111 -31.66 -2.54 42.26
C GLY A 111 -31.91 -1.53 41.13
N LEU A 112 -33.05 -1.64 40.44
CA LEU A 112 -33.44 -0.68 39.40
C LEU A 112 -33.73 0.71 39.98
N ILE A 113 -34.37 0.79 41.15
CA ILE A 113 -34.63 2.06 41.85
C ILE A 113 -33.31 2.77 42.21
N VAL A 114 -32.37 2.04 42.81
CA VAL A 114 -31.04 2.60 43.15
C VAL A 114 -30.27 3.07 41.90
N LEU A 115 -30.38 2.35 40.78
CA LEU A 115 -29.77 2.77 39.53
C LEU A 115 -30.38 4.08 39.00
N LEU A 116 -31.71 4.22 39.08
CA LEU A 116 -32.41 5.44 38.66
C LEU A 116 -32.06 6.64 39.55
N GLU A 117 -31.97 6.45 40.87
CA GLU A 117 -31.55 7.49 41.82
C GLU A 117 -30.13 8.00 41.49
N ASN A 118 -29.20 7.08 41.22
CA ASN A 118 -27.82 7.41 40.79
C ASN A 118 -27.76 8.16 39.45
N LEU A 119 -28.61 7.79 38.48
CA LEU A 119 -28.65 8.43 37.15
C LEU A 119 -29.34 9.79 37.17
N THR A 120 -30.31 9.99 38.06
CA THR A 120 -31.05 11.25 38.20
C THR A 120 -30.40 12.24 39.16
N GLY A 121 -29.34 11.83 39.87
CA GLY A 121 -28.63 12.67 40.83
C GLY A 121 -29.45 13.00 42.08
N ALA A 122 -30.57 12.30 42.28
CA ALA A 122 -31.40 12.41 43.47
C ALA A 122 -30.85 11.44 44.53
N ASN A 123 -29.86 11.92 45.30
CA ASN A 123 -29.54 11.35 46.61
C ASN A 123 -30.37 12.04 47.69
#